data_AF-A0A7S3M4I9-F1
#
_entry.id   AF-A0A7S3M4I9-F1
#
_cell.length_a   1.000
_cell.length_b   1.000
_cell.length_c   1.000
_cell.angle_alpha   90.00
_cell.angle_beta   90.00
_cell.angle_gamma   90.00
#
_symmetry.space_group_name_H-M   'P 1'
#
loop_
_entity.id
_entity.type
_entity.pdbx_description
1 polymer ?
#
loop_
_entity_poly.entity_id
_entity_poly.type
_entity_poly.pdbx_seq_one_letter_code
_entity_poly.pdbx_strand_id
1 'polypeptide(L)'
;HCKYSVLQMPILYSLVARQKAVLAEFTSSSGNFPTVTRVLLAKIPDSDSKMSYVYDKYVFHYIVDQGITFLCMSDESTKRRITFAFLEDIKKAWRENFTAVERTALPFSLNEAFSPVLRQKLEFYNTNPTSDNISKVQAQIDSVKDVMIENIDRVLERGERIELLVDKTDRLNQQAFKFEKTSRSLKNTMIWRKWRNIGL
;
A
#
# COMPACT_ATOMS: atom_id res chain seq x y z
N HIS A 1 29.03 24.16 -8.88
CA HIS A 1 28.43 23.38 -7.77
C HIS A 1 27.12 22.75 -8.22
N CYS A 2 27.18 21.48 -8.64
CA CYS A 2 25.99 20.72 -9.00
C CYS A 2 25.33 20.22 -7.71
N LYS A 3 24.18 20.78 -7.33
CA LYS A 3 23.39 20.24 -6.23
C LYS A 3 22.76 18.95 -6.73
N TYR A 4 23.34 17.80 -6.34
CA TYR A 4 22.62 16.54 -6.30
C TYR A 4 21.47 16.72 -5.31
N SER A 5 20.33 17.22 -5.81
CA SER A 5 19.07 17.07 -5.12
C SER A 5 18.80 15.58 -5.13
N VAL A 6 19.11 14.91 -4.02
CA VAL A 6 18.60 13.56 -3.77
C VAL A 6 17.10 13.67 -4.00
N LEU A 7 16.60 12.97 -5.02
CA LEU A 7 15.17 12.89 -5.29
C LEU A 7 14.54 12.34 -4.01
N GLN A 8 13.99 13.21 -3.18
CA GLN A 8 13.14 12.78 -2.08
C GLN A 8 11.99 12.05 -2.74
N MET A 9 11.86 10.76 -2.48
CA MET A 9 10.68 9.97 -2.83
C MET A 9 9.68 10.10 -1.69
N PRO A 10 8.73 11.07 -1.74
CA PRO A 10 7.83 11.31 -0.62
C PRO A 10 6.97 10.09 -0.32
N ILE A 11 6.51 9.36 -1.34
CA ILE A 11 5.73 8.12 -1.20
C ILE A 11 6.65 6.93 -1.49
N LEU A 12 6.75 6.00 -0.53
CA LEU A 12 7.74 4.91 -0.53
C LEU A 12 7.11 3.55 -0.83
N TYR A 13 5.87 3.37 -0.39
CA TYR A 13 5.14 2.10 -0.47
C TYR A 13 3.64 2.36 -0.67
N SER A 14 2.98 1.48 -1.42
CA SER A 14 1.53 1.48 -1.56
C SER A 14 0.99 0.08 -1.75
N LEU A 15 -0.25 -0.13 -1.29
CA LEU A 15 -0.98 -1.38 -1.45
C LEU A 15 -2.47 -1.14 -1.73
N VAL A 16 -3.10 -2.19 -2.23
CA VAL A 16 -4.56 -2.38 -2.26
C VAL A 16 -4.88 -3.67 -1.50
N ALA A 17 -5.81 -3.60 -0.55
CA ALA A 17 -6.21 -4.74 0.27
C ALA A 17 -7.73 -4.87 0.39
N ARG A 18 -8.18 -6.09 0.64
CA ARG A 18 -9.53 -6.38 1.14
C ARG A 18 -9.39 -6.87 2.57
N GLN A 19 -9.84 -6.09 3.54
CA GLN A 19 -9.55 -6.32 4.96
C GLN A 19 -8.03 -6.52 5.16
N LYS A 20 -7.61 -7.68 5.69
CA LYS A 20 -6.20 -8.04 5.92
C LYS A 20 -5.52 -8.66 4.70
N ALA A 21 -6.26 -8.98 3.64
CA ALA A 21 -5.75 -9.63 2.44
C ALA A 21 -5.25 -8.59 1.44
N VAL A 22 -3.92 -8.43 1.33
CA VAL A 22 -3.32 -7.59 0.29
C VAL A 22 -3.50 -8.25 -1.08
N LEU A 23 -4.07 -7.51 -2.02
CA LEU A 23 -4.36 -7.95 -3.38
C LEU A 23 -3.27 -7.54 -4.36
N ALA A 24 -2.68 -6.35 -4.15
CA ALA A 24 -1.55 -5.81 -4.90
C ALA A 24 -0.75 -4.84 -4.02
N GLU A 25 0.56 -4.76 -4.23
CA GLU A 25 1.44 -3.80 -3.56
C GLU A 25 2.65 -3.45 -4.43
N PHE A 26 3.25 -2.30 -4.14
CA PHE A 26 4.49 -1.85 -4.75
C PHE A 26 5.30 -1.02 -3.76
N THR A 27 6.63 -1.16 -3.82
CA THR A 27 7.58 -0.38 -3.03
C THR A 27 8.72 0.10 -3.93
N SER A 28 9.15 1.35 -3.75
CA SER A 28 10.37 1.89 -4.38
C SER A 28 11.60 1.77 -3.47
N SER A 29 11.41 1.40 -2.20
CA SER A 29 12.48 1.30 -1.20
C SER A 29 12.55 -0.08 -0.55
N SER A 30 13.70 -0.43 0.02
CA SER A 30 13.87 -1.64 0.83
C SER A 30 13.52 -1.38 2.29
N GLY A 31 12.89 -2.36 2.94
CA GLY A 31 12.53 -2.23 4.35
C GLY A 31 11.46 -3.21 4.81
N ASN A 32 11.00 -3.02 6.04
CA ASN A 32 10.02 -3.91 6.68
C ASN A 32 8.57 -3.34 6.69
N PHE A 33 8.29 -2.36 5.82
CA PHE A 33 6.97 -1.74 5.70
C PHE A 33 5.85 -2.76 5.43
N PRO A 34 6.02 -3.79 4.58
CA PRO A 34 4.98 -4.80 4.40
C PRO A 34 4.54 -5.41 5.73
N THR A 35 5.48 -5.73 6.62
CA THR A 35 5.20 -6.28 7.96
C THR A 35 4.40 -5.31 8.82
N VAL A 36 4.86 -4.05 8.94
CA VAL A 36 4.17 -3.01 9.72
C VAL A 36 2.77 -2.75 9.17
N THR A 37 2.63 -2.73 7.84
CA THR A 37 1.34 -2.48 7.20
C THR A 37 0.37 -3.63 7.39
N ARG A 38 0.82 -4.90 7.48
CA ARG A 38 -0.07 -6.02 7.83
C ARG A 38 -0.67 -5.85 9.22
N VAL A 39 0.09 -5.33 10.18
CA VAL A 39 -0.42 -5.03 11.53
C VAL A 39 -1.42 -3.87 11.48
N LEU A 40 -1.08 -2.81 10.73
CA LEU A 40 -1.96 -1.66 10.55
C LEU A 40 -3.30 -2.03 9.88
N LEU A 41 -3.30 -2.93 8.89
CA LEU A 41 -4.55 -3.42 8.26
C LEU A 41 -5.52 -4.06 9.27
N ALA A 42 -5.04 -4.54 10.42
CA ALA A 42 -5.92 -5.08 11.45
C ALA A 42 -6.66 -3.99 12.28
N LYS A 43 -6.30 -2.71 12.12
CA LYS A 43 -6.93 -1.56 12.78
C LYS A 43 -7.85 -0.77 11.88
N ILE A 44 -7.63 -0.85 10.57
CA ILE A 44 -8.45 -0.15 9.59
C ILE A 44 -9.85 -0.76 9.59
N PRO A 45 -10.92 0.05 9.75
CA PRO A 45 -12.28 -0.46 9.74
C PRO A 45 -12.69 -0.91 8.33
N ASP A 46 -13.64 -1.83 8.25
CA ASP A 46 -14.16 -2.30 6.96
C ASP A 46 -15.12 -1.30 6.30
N SER A 47 -15.62 -0.32 7.06
CA SER A 47 -16.49 0.75 6.57
C SER A 47 -15.72 1.88 5.90
N ASP A 48 -16.36 2.54 4.94
CA ASP A 48 -15.82 3.70 4.23
C ASP A 48 -15.27 4.74 5.20
N SER A 49 -13.98 5.05 5.05
CA SER A 49 -13.24 5.92 5.96
C SER A 49 -11.95 6.39 5.31
N LYS A 50 -11.40 7.50 5.81
CA LYS A 50 -10.12 8.05 5.40
C LYS A 50 -9.37 8.50 6.63
N MET A 51 -8.14 8.04 6.85
CA MET A 51 -7.35 8.43 8.01
C MET A 51 -5.86 8.39 7.74
N SER A 52 -5.08 9.03 8.61
CA SER A 52 -3.62 8.96 8.62
C SER A 52 -3.11 8.43 9.96
N TYR A 53 -2.13 7.53 9.92
CA TYR A 53 -1.42 7.04 11.09
C TYR A 53 0.03 7.47 11.04
N VAL A 54 0.47 8.21 12.05
CA VAL A 54 1.87 8.58 12.22
C VAL A 54 2.59 7.45 12.96
N TYR A 55 3.76 7.08 12.44
CA TYR A 55 4.66 6.11 13.06
C TYR A 55 6.12 6.51 12.81
N ASP A 56 6.82 6.89 13.88
CA ASP A 56 8.16 7.46 13.80
C ASP A 56 8.20 8.66 12.81
N LYS A 57 9.13 8.69 11.85
CA LYS A 57 9.25 9.76 10.82
C LYS A 57 8.37 9.54 9.59
N TYR A 58 7.42 8.60 9.66
CA TYR A 58 6.60 8.19 8.53
C TYR A 58 5.12 8.28 8.85
N VAL A 59 4.33 8.39 7.77
CA VAL A 59 2.88 8.46 7.87
C VAL A 59 2.26 7.47 6.90
N PHE A 60 1.33 6.67 7.40
CA PHE A 60 0.49 5.77 6.62
C PHE A 60 -0.84 6.46 6.37
N HIS A 61 -1.19 6.65 5.11
CA HIS A 61 -2.47 7.23 4.70
C HIS A 61 -3.32 6.15 4.07
N TYR A 62 -4.63 6.14 4.33
CA TYR A 62 -5.53 5.20 3.68
C TYR A 62 -6.89 5.80 3.31
N ILE A 63 -7.52 5.17 2.33
CA ILE A 63 -8.94 5.31 1.98
C ILE A 63 -9.55 3.90 1.98
N VAL A 64 -10.61 3.70 2.75
CA VAL A 64 -11.51 2.55 2.60
C VAL A 64 -12.69 2.98 1.77
N ASP A 65 -12.99 2.21 0.74
CA ASP A 65 -14.11 2.42 -0.18
C ASP A 65 -14.70 1.04 -0.49
N GLN A 66 -15.97 0.82 -0.18
CA GLN A 66 -16.71 -0.42 -0.44
C GLN A 66 -15.96 -1.70 0.02
N GLY A 67 -15.29 -1.64 1.18
CA GLY A 67 -14.51 -2.75 1.76
C GLY A 67 -13.13 -2.99 1.14
N ILE A 68 -12.68 -2.12 0.23
CA ILE A 68 -11.33 -2.13 -0.32
C ILE A 68 -10.53 -0.99 0.30
N THR A 69 -9.37 -1.32 0.85
CA THR A 69 -8.41 -0.39 1.44
C THR A 69 -7.33 -0.03 0.42
N PHE A 70 -7.21 1.25 0.12
CA PHE A 70 -6.11 1.85 -0.63
C PHE A 70 -5.19 2.53 0.38
N LEU A 71 -3.92 2.13 0.43
CA LEU A 71 -2.99 2.61 1.45
C LEU A 71 -1.66 2.99 0.83
N CYS A 72 -1.06 4.07 1.35
CA CYS A 72 0.30 4.46 1.03
C CYS A 72 1.07 4.89 2.27
N MET A 73 2.38 4.73 2.22
CA MET A 73 3.31 5.20 3.24
C MET A 73 4.19 6.29 2.64
N SER A 74 4.36 7.36 3.39
CA SER A 74 5.18 8.51 2.99
C SER A 74 6.05 9.05 4.12
N ASP A 75 7.09 9.81 3.78
CA ASP A 75 7.80 10.65 4.76
C ASP A 75 6.80 11.67 5.38
N GLU A 76 6.95 11.98 6.67
CA GLU A 76 6.06 12.91 7.40
C GLU A 76 6.01 14.33 6.79
N SER A 77 7.10 14.77 6.16
CA SER A 77 7.15 16.07 5.47
C SER A 77 6.28 16.14 4.21
N THR A 78 5.76 15.00 3.73
CA THR A 78 4.90 14.94 2.55
C THR A 78 3.55 15.58 2.83
N LYS A 79 3.13 16.51 1.96
CA LYS A 79 1.81 17.14 2.09
C LYS A 79 0.70 16.10 1.92
N ARG A 80 -0.19 15.99 2.91
CA ARG A 80 -1.38 15.10 2.88
C ARG A 80 -2.20 15.23 1.59
N ARG A 81 -2.32 16.45 1.06
CA ARG A 81 -3.00 16.71 -0.22
C ARG A 81 -2.45 15.85 -1.36
N ILE A 82 -1.12 15.66 -1.41
CA ILE A 82 -0.44 14.88 -2.45
C ILE A 82 -0.69 13.38 -2.24
N THR A 83 -0.59 12.90 -0.99
CA THR A 83 -0.80 11.47 -0.67
C THR A 83 -2.24 11.05 -0.90
N PHE A 84 -3.22 11.85 -0.50
CA PHE A 84 -4.63 11.53 -0.77
C PHE A 84 -5.01 11.67 -2.25
N ALA A 85 -4.41 12.60 -2.99
CA ALA A 85 -4.59 12.65 -4.45
C ALA A 85 -4.04 11.38 -5.12
N PHE A 86 -2.87 10.89 -4.70
CA PHE A 86 -2.35 9.61 -5.13
C PHE A 86 -3.31 8.45 -4.82
N LEU A 87 -3.83 8.37 -3.59
CA LEU A 87 -4.77 7.33 -3.16
C LEU A 87 -6.07 7.34 -3.98
N GLU A 88 -6.63 8.51 -4.27
CA GLU A 88 -7.83 8.64 -5.11
C GLU A 88 -7.57 8.21 -6.56
N ASP A 89 -6.38 8.50 -7.11
CA ASP A 89 -6.00 8.11 -8.47
C ASP A 89 -5.81 6.58 -8.61
N ILE A 90 -5.15 5.93 -7.64
CA ILE A 90 -5.06 4.46 -7.64
C ILE A 90 -6.43 3.81 -7.37
N LYS A 91 -7.27 4.42 -6.51
CA LYS A 91 -8.65 3.94 -6.31
C LYS A 91 -9.44 3.99 -7.60
N LYS A 92 -9.39 5.12 -8.32
CA LYS A 92 -10.07 5.27 -9.61
C LYS A 92 -9.61 4.20 -10.61
N ALA A 93 -8.30 4.03 -10.78
CA ALA A 93 -7.74 3.03 -11.68
C ALA A 93 -8.15 1.59 -11.29
N TRP A 94 -8.23 1.31 -9.98
CA TRP A 94 -8.70 0.02 -9.48
C TRP A 94 -10.18 -0.21 -9.81
N ARG A 95 -11.02 0.79 -9.56
CA ARG A 95 -12.47 0.73 -9.78
C ARG A 95 -12.85 0.53 -11.24
N GLU A 96 -12.04 1.06 -12.15
CA GLU A 96 -12.23 0.88 -13.59
C GLU A 96 -11.97 -0.57 -14.08
N ASN A 97 -11.16 -1.36 -13.36
CA ASN A 97 -10.61 -2.61 -13.89
C ASN A 97 -10.83 -3.87 -13.02
N PHE A 98 -11.09 -3.74 -11.71
CA PHE A 98 -11.02 -4.88 -10.77
C PHE A 98 -12.30 -5.15 -9.95
N THR A 99 -13.34 -4.34 -10.09
CA THR A 99 -14.59 -4.46 -9.29
C THR A 99 -15.27 -5.83 -9.41
N ALA A 100 -15.17 -6.47 -10.57
CA ALA A 100 -15.76 -7.79 -10.80
C ALA A 100 -15.07 -8.93 -10.01
N VAL A 101 -13.79 -8.76 -9.65
CA VAL A 101 -12.96 -9.84 -9.09
C VAL A 101 -12.47 -9.54 -7.67
N GLU A 102 -12.50 -8.29 -7.22
CA GLU A 102 -11.91 -7.86 -5.95
C GLU A 102 -12.50 -8.56 -4.71
N ARG A 103 -13.78 -8.98 -4.76
CA ARG A 103 -14.46 -9.64 -3.63
C ARG A 103 -14.00 -11.08 -3.40
N THR A 104 -13.54 -11.76 -4.44
CA THR A 104 -13.14 -13.18 -4.40
C THR A 104 -11.64 -13.37 -4.64
N ALA A 105 -10.94 -12.31 -5.06
CA ALA A 105 -9.50 -12.33 -5.28
C ALA A 105 -8.74 -12.91 -4.07
N LEU A 106 -7.75 -13.75 -4.37
CA LEU A 106 -6.84 -14.29 -3.38
C LEU A 106 -5.75 -13.26 -3.06
N PRO A 107 -5.10 -13.35 -1.89
CA PRO A 107 -3.96 -12.50 -1.60
C PRO A 107 -2.93 -12.53 -2.73
N PHE A 108 -2.49 -11.34 -3.16
CA PHE A 108 -1.54 -11.08 -4.23
C PHE A 108 -1.95 -11.53 -5.64
N SER A 109 -3.17 -12.04 -5.84
CA SER A 109 -3.58 -12.55 -7.17
C SER A 109 -3.70 -11.45 -8.23
N LEU A 110 -3.79 -10.18 -7.82
CA LEU A 110 -3.95 -9.04 -8.72
C LEU A 110 -2.66 -8.21 -8.82
N ASN A 111 -1.57 -8.65 -8.18
CA ASN A 111 -0.33 -7.89 -8.11
C ASN A 111 0.36 -7.72 -9.47
N GLU A 112 0.37 -8.76 -10.30
CA GLU A 112 0.97 -8.71 -11.63
C GLU A 112 0.29 -7.66 -12.52
N ALA A 113 -1.04 -7.56 -12.42
CA ALA A 113 -1.82 -6.60 -13.18
C ALA A 113 -1.74 -5.17 -12.63
N PHE A 114 -1.71 -5.00 -11.30
CA PHE A 114 -1.88 -3.68 -10.69
C PHE A 114 -0.59 -3.04 -10.14
N SER A 115 0.45 -3.82 -9.82
CA SER A 115 1.73 -3.24 -9.35
C SER A 115 2.42 -2.31 -10.37
N PRO A 116 2.31 -2.51 -11.71
CA PRO A 116 2.83 -1.53 -12.67
C PRO A 116 2.09 -0.18 -12.59
N VAL A 117 0.78 -0.21 -12.34
CA VAL A 117 -0.04 1.00 -12.14
C VAL A 117 0.40 1.72 -10.86
N LEU A 118 0.55 0.98 -9.76
CA LEU A 118 1.05 1.55 -8.49
C LEU A 118 2.42 2.22 -8.69
N ARG A 119 3.35 1.57 -9.40
CA ARG A 119 4.67 2.13 -9.72
C ARG A 119 4.55 3.43 -10.51
N GLN A 120 3.84 3.40 -11.64
CA GLN A 120 3.69 4.57 -12.51
C GLN A 120 3.10 5.77 -11.76
N LYS A 121 2.06 5.54 -10.95
CA LYS A 121 1.42 6.59 -10.16
C LYS A 121 2.34 7.09 -9.04
N LEU A 122 3.04 6.19 -8.34
CA LEU A 122 3.97 6.58 -7.28
C LEU A 122 5.11 7.44 -7.85
N GLU A 123 5.70 7.04 -8.99
CA GLU A 123 6.72 7.83 -9.70
C GLU A 123 6.19 9.20 -10.13
N PHE A 124 4.97 9.25 -10.68
CA PHE A 124 4.34 10.51 -11.09
C PHE A 124 4.18 11.49 -9.93
N TYR A 125 3.65 11.03 -8.79
CA TYR A 125 3.40 11.89 -7.62
C TYR A 125 4.70 12.26 -6.86
N ASN A 126 5.73 11.42 -6.93
CA ASN A 126 7.04 11.74 -6.37
C ASN A 126 7.83 12.74 -7.21
N THR A 127 7.65 12.77 -8.53
CA THR A 127 8.36 13.67 -9.45
C THR A 127 7.62 14.97 -9.74
N ASN A 128 6.29 15.00 -9.60
CA ASN A 128 5.45 16.15 -9.96
C ASN A 128 4.54 16.64 -8.79
N PRO A 129 5.09 17.00 -7.62
CA PRO A 129 4.32 17.34 -6.42
C PRO A 129 3.47 18.62 -6.53
N THR A 130 3.62 19.40 -7.61
CA THR A 130 2.91 20.67 -7.86
C THR A 130 2.15 20.70 -9.19
N SER A 131 2.01 19.56 -9.89
CA SER A 131 1.39 19.54 -11.22
C SER A 131 -0.11 19.84 -11.19
N ASP A 132 -0.63 20.40 -12.29
CA ASP A 132 -2.05 20.74 -12.51
C ASP A 132 -3.02 19.56 -12.33
N ASN A 133 -2.54 18.32 -12.35
CA ASN A 133 -3.36 17.15 -12.02
C ASN A 133 -3.85 17.21 -10.56
N ILE A 134 -3.06 17.77 -9.64
CA ILE A 134 -3.47 18.04 -8.26
C ILE A 134 -4.54 19.15 -8.20
N SER A 135 -4.58 20.04 -9.19
CA SER A 135 -5.64 21.05 -9.36
C SER A 135 -6.92 20.45 -9.94
N LYS A 136 -6.85 19.40 -10.75
CA LYS A 136 -8.05 18.64 -11.21
C LYS A 136 -8.72 17.86 -10.07
N VAL A 137 -7.95 17.49 -9.05
CA VAL A 137 -8.41 16.79 -7.84
C VAL A 137 -8.94 17.78 -6.78
N GLN A 138 -9.01 19.09 -7.06
CA GLN A 138 -9.29 20.16 -6.09
C GLN A 138 -10.57 19.96 -5.26
N ALA A 139 -11.64 19.39 -5.83
CA ALA A 139 -12.86 19.10 -5.07
C ALA A 139 -12.67 18.02 -3.98
N GLN A 140 -11.81 17.03 -4.23
CA GLN A 140 -11.48 15.99 -3.25
C GLN A 140 -10.50 16.49 -2.17
N ILE A 141 -9.83 17.62 -2.41
CA ILE A 141 -8.82 18.19 -1.52
C ILE A 141 -9.44 18.90 -0.33
N ASP A 142 -10.65 19.44 -0.46
CA ASP A 142 -11.38 19.95 0.70
C ASP A 142 -11.72 18.83 1.68
N SER A 143 -12.00 17.61 1.18
CA SER A 143 -12.24 16.44 2.04
C SER A 143 -11.00 15.96 2.82
N VAL A 144 -9.79 16.43 2.46
CA VAL A 144 -8.55 16.09 3.17
C VAL A 144 -8.44 16.84 4.51
N LYS A 145 -9.12 17.98 4.65
CA LYS A 145 -9.08 18.79 5.90
C LYS A 145 -9.66 18.02 7.08
N ASP A 146 -10.69 17.23 6.85
CA ASP A 146 -11.40 16.46 7.87
C ASP A 146 -10.78 15.08 8.15
N VAL A 147 -9.70 14.73 7.45
CA VAL A 147 -8.98 13.48 7.68
C VAL A 147 -8.27 13.54 9.04
N MET A 148 -8.71 12.67 9.94
CA MET A 148 -8.11 12.50 11.26
C MET A 148 -6.68 11.93 11.16
N ILE A 149 -5.87 12.27 12.16
CA ILE A 149 -4.50 11.79 12.30
C ILE A 149 -4.37 11.17 13.69
N GLU A 150 -3.83 9.96 13.76
CA GLU A 150 -3.56 9.26 15.01
C GLU A 150 -2.13 8.70 15.05
N ASN A 151 -1.54 8.56 16.24
CA ASN A 151 -0.29 7.83 16.42
C ASN A 151 -0.59 6.34 16.60
N ILE A 152 0.18 5.45 15.96
CA ILE A 152 -0.05 4.00 16.03
C ILE A 152 0.78 3.27 17.10
N ASP A 153 1.61 3.98 17.88
CA ASP A 153 2.53 3.40 18.86
C ASP A 153 1.87 2.37 19.80
N ARG A 154 0.69 2.69 20.34
CA ARG A 154 -0.07 1.81 21.27
C ARG A 154 -0.52 0.48 20.66
N VAL A 155 -0.57 0.39 19.34
CA VAL A 155 -1.00 -0.84 18.63
C VAL A 155 0.17 -1.81 18.48
N LEU A 156 1.38 -1.29 18.35
CA LEU A 156 2.61 -2.09 18.20
C LEU A 156 3.18 -2.51 19.57
N GLU A 157 2.68 -1.97 20.67
CA GLU A 157 3.09 -2.32 22.04
C GLU A 157 2.68 -3.74 22.49
N ARG A 158 1.63 -4.35 21.92
CA ARG A 158 1.10 -5.64 22.39
C ARG A 158 1.82 -6.88 21.85
N GLY A 159 2.97 -6.75 21.15
CA GLY A 159 3.66 -7.92 20.59
C GLY A 159 5.11 -7.75 20.15
N GLU A 160 5.86 -6.81 20.74
CA GLU A 160 7.17 -6.27 20.30
C GLU A 160 7.05 -5.05 19.39
N ARG A 161 7.57 -3.90 19.83
CA ARG A 161 7.65 -2.67 19.04
C ARG A 161 8.44 -2.96 17.77
N ILE A 162 7.77 -2.97 16.62
CA ILE A 162 8.42 -3.23 15.32
C ILE A 162 9.08 -1.95 14.84
N GLU A 163 10.39 -1.82 15.01
CA GLU A 163 11.14 -0.67 14.46
C GLU A 163 10.97 -0.59 12.94
N LEU A 164 10.58 0.58 12.42
CA LEU A 164 10.37 0.78 10.98
C LEU A 164 11.71 1.02 10.29
N LEU A 165 12.18 0.02 9.54
CA LEU A 165 13.45 0.04 8.83
C LEU A 165 13.22 0.43 7.38
N VAL A 166 13.80 1.54 6.94
CA VAL A 166 13.70 2.08 5.58
C VAL A 166 15.08 2.35 5.01
N ASP A 167 15.41 1.63 3.95
CA ASP A 167 16.57 1.84 3.11
C ASP A 167 16.12 2.46 1.78
N LYS A 168 16.45 3.74 1.59
CA LYS A 168 16.07 4.54 0.42
C LYS A 168 16.94 4.26 -0.82
N THR A 169 17.78 3.24 -0.78
CA THR A 169 18.57 2.82 -1.95
C THR A 169 17.66 2.15 -2.98
N ASP A 170 17.81 2.52 -4.26
CA ASP A 170 17.09 1.88 -5.38
C ASP A 170 17.41 0.38 -5.44
N ARG A 171 16.56 -0.43 -4.81
CA ARG A 171 16.61 -1.88 -4.89
C ARG A 171 15.20 -2.38 -5.15
N LEU A 172 15.00 -2.96 -6.34
CA LEU A 172 13.79 -3.68 -6.73
C LEU A 172 13.55 -4.83 -5.74
N ASN A 173 12.79 -4.56 -4.69
CA ASN A 173 12.68 -5.44 -3.55
C ASN A 173 11.62 -6.52 -3.80
N GLN A 174 11.97 -7.51 -4.64
CA GLN A 174 11.16 -8.70 -4.92
C GLN A 174 11.28 -9.79 -3.84
N GLN A 175 12.00 -9.53 -2.74
CA GLN A 175 12.37 -10.58 -1.78
C GLN A 175 11.23 -10.99 -0.85
N ALA A 176 10.34 -10.07 -0.44
CA ALA A 176 9.17 -10.41 0.37
C ALA A 176 8.16 -11.30 -0.40
N PHE A 177 8.04 -11.10 -1.72
CA PHE A 177 7.19 -11.89 -2.61
C PHE A 177 7.58 -13.37 -2.70
N LYS A 178 8.86 -13.73 -2.47
CA LYS A 178 9.30 -15.13 -2.56
C LYS A 178 8.93 -15.96 -1.34
N PHE A 179 8.80 -15.35 -0.16
CA PHE A 179 8.55 -16.11 1.06
C PHE A 179 7.11 -16.63 1.14
N GLU A 180 6.13 -15.82 0.70
CA GLU A 180 4.72 -16.25 0.66
C GLU A 180 4.40 -17.12 -0.58
N LYS A 181 4.96 -16.80 -1.76
CA LYS A 181 4.71 -17.57 -2.99
C LYS A 181 5.27 -19.00 -2.90
N THR A 182 6.45 -19.19 -2.31
CA THR A 182 7.03 -20.53 -2.09
C THR A 182 6.16 -21.35 -1.11
N SER A 183 5.72 -20.72 -0.02
CA SER A 183 4.89 -21.38 1.00
C SER A 183 3.51 -21.78 0.47
N ARG A 184 2.89 -20.97 -0.40
CA ARG A 184 1.60 -21.31 -1.06
C ARG A 184 1.75 -22.29 -2.23
N SER A 185 2.82 -22.23 -3.01
CA SER A 185 3.08 -23.17 -4.10
C SER A 185 3.30 -24.60 -3.57
N LEU A 186 4.02 -24.74 -2.45
CA LEU A 186 4.17 -26.02 -1.74
C LEU A 186 2.84 -26.53 -1.19
N LYS A 187 2.00 -25.65 -0.63
CA LYS A 187 0.66 -26.03 -0.11
C LYS A 187 -0.28 -26.47 -1.23
N ASN A 188 -0.30 -25.75 -2.36
CA ASN A 188 -1.12 -26.09 -3.51
C ASN A 188 -0.67 -27.40 -4.16
N THR A 189 0.64 -27.66 -4.29
CA THR A 189 1.14 -28.95 -4.79
C THR A 189 0.87 -30.12 -3.84
N MET A 190 0.90 -29.91 -2.52
CA MET A 190 0.51 -30.94 -1.54
C MET A 190 -0.99 -31.24 -1.55
N ILE A 191 -1.84 -30.20 -1.68
CA ILE A 191 -3.29 -30.37 -1.82
C ILE A 191 -3.59 -31.13 -3.12
N TRP A 192 -3.04 -30.71 -4.27
CA TRP A 192 -3.21 -31.42 -5.54
C TRP A 192 -2.72 -32.88 -5.50
N ARG A 193 -1.59 -33.17 -4.81
CA ARG A 193 -1.13 -34.56 -4.59
C ARG A 193 -2.07 -35.35 -3.69
N LYS A 194 -2.69 -34.72 -2.68
CA LYS A 194 -3.68 -35.34 -1.79
C LYS A 194 -4.98 -35.67 -2.53
N TRP A 195 -5.47 -34.78 -3.40
CA TRP A 195 -6.65 -35.05 -4.24
C TRP A 195 -6.38 -36.15 -5.28
N ARG A 196 -5.18 -36.21 -5.86
CA ARG A 196 -4.82 -37.25 -6.83
C ARG A 196 -4.71 -38.65 -6.22
N ASN A 197 -4.35 -38.77 -4.95
CA ASN A 197 -4.23 -40.05 -4.24
C ASN A 197 -5.53 -40.53 -3.57
N ILE A 198 -6.59 -39.72 -3.57
CA ILE A 198 -7.93 -40.08 -3.04
C ILE A 198 -8.88 -40.49 -4.19
N GLY A 199 -8.46 -40.30 -5.44
CA GLY A 199 -9.18 -40.67 -6.66
C GLY A 199 -8.61 -41.90 -7.39
N LEU A 200 -8.13 -42.90 -6.65
CA LEU A 200 -7.88 -44.28 -7.10
C LEU A 200 -8.49 -45.24 -6.08
#